data_AF-A0A974UY30-F1
#
_entry.id   AF-A0A974UY30-F1
#
_cell.length_a   1.000
_cell.length_b   1.000
_cell.length_c   1.000
_cell.angle_alpha   90.00
_cell.angle_beta   90.00
_cell.angle_gamma   90.00
#
_symmetry.space_group_name_H-M   'P 1'
#
loop_
_entity.id
_entity.type
_entity.pdbx_description
1 polymer ?
#
loop_
_entity_poly.entity_id
_entity_poly.type
_entity_poly.pdbx_seq_one_letter_code
_entity_poly.pdbx_strand_id
1 'polypeptide(L)'
;MIDSAPLSTAGTVYLSYNAANGQKCVSTMKKTGAGTPSPAAYLQVQGASRKTDSGSFSFYAGPVSAPAAGKCVQWGGAIGTAAYDSPLDHCG
;
A
#
# COMPACT_ATOMS: atom_id res chain seq x y z
N MET A 1 6.14 9.74 5.13
CA MET A 1 4.76 9.28 4.86
C MET A 1 4.06 10.37 4.06
N ILE A 2 3.26 10.00 3.06
CA ILE A 2 2.46 10.93 2.25
C ILE A 2 1.01 10.89 2.74
N ASP A 3 0.41 9.71 2.77
CA ASP A 3 -1.00 9.52 3.10
C ASP A 3 -1.25 8.13 3.74
N SER A 4 -2.41 7.93 4.34
CA SER A 4 -2.85 6.65 4.90
C SER A 4 -4.36 6.49 4.89
N ALA A 5 -4.82 5.25 4.78
CA ALA A 5 -6.23 4.90 4.87
C ALA A 5 -6.47 3.73 5.84
N PRO A 6 -7.50 3.81 6.69
CA PRO A 6 -7.85 2.72 7.59
C PRO A 6 -8.50 1.55 6.84
N LEU A 7 -8.11 0.33 7.20
CA LEU A 7 -8.77 -0.91 6.79
C LEU A 7 -9.76 -1.34 7.89
N SER A 8 -10.76 -0.49 8.14
CA SER A 8 -11.66 -0.60 9.30
C SER A 8 -10.86 -0.73 10.61
N THR A 9 -11.13 -1.74 11.44
CA THR A 9 -10.39 -2.04 12.67
C THR A 9 -9.21 -2.99 12.45
N ALA A 10 -9.04 -3.53 11.24
CA ALA A 10 -8.06 -4.58 10.96
C ALA A 10 -6.62 -4.04 10.83
N GLY A 11 -6.46 -2.80 10.39
CA GLY A 11 -5.15 -2.17 10.21
C GLY A 11 -5.21 -0.89 9.40
N THR A 12 -4.07 -0.49 8.85
CA THR A 12 -3.89 0.75 8.09
C THR A 12 -2.96 0.50 6.92
N VAL A 13 -3.32 1.02 5.75
CA VAL A 13 -2.40 1.11 4.61
C VAL A 13 -1.78 2.50 4.55
N TYR A 14 -0.49 2.55 4.24
CA TYR A 14 0.32 3.76 4.19
C TYR A 14 0.93 3.93 2.81
N LEU A 15 0.82 5.14 2.26
CA LEU A 15 1.59 5.62 1.13
C LEU A 15 2.75 6.47 1.65
N SER A 16 3.96 6.22 1.16
CA SER A 16 5.14 7.00 1.52
C SER A 16 6.00 7.30 0.29
N TYR A 17 6.87 8.30 0.42
CA TYR A 17 7.83 8.68 -0.62
C TYR A 17 9.24 8.57 -0.05
N ASN A 18 10.10 7.87 -0.77
CA ASN A 18 11.53 7.80 -0.50
C ASN A 18 12.26 8.84 -1.35
N ALA A 19 12.62 9.96 -0.73
CA ALA A 19 13.32 11.05 -1.40
C ALA A 19 14.74 10.68 -1.85
N ALA A 20 15.38 9.67 -1.25
CA ALA A 20 16.73 9.26 -1.62
C ALA A 20 16.80 8.59 -3.01
N ASN A 21 15.69 8.00 -3.47
CA ASN A 21 15.63 7.31 -4.76
C ASN A 21 14.40 7.65 -5.62
N GLY A 22 13.58 8.62 -5.19
CA GLY A 22 12.42 9.10 -5.94
C GLY A 22 11.27 8.10 -6.07
N GLN A 23 11.16 7.13 -5.16
CA GLN A 23 10.15 6.08 -5.24
C GLN A 23 8.96 6.35 -4.31
N LYS A 24 7.75 6.02 -4.77
CA LYS A 24 6.60 5.85 -3.88
C LYS A 24 6.57 4.41 -3.36
N CYS A 25 6.20 4.24 -2.11
CA CYS A 25 6.19 2.96 -1.40
C CYS A 25 4.84 2.77 -0.70
N VAL A 26 4.26 1.58 -0.83
CA VAL A 26 2.99 1.22 -0.17
C VAL A 26 3.17 0.07 0.79
N SER A 27 2.54 0.21 1.95
CA SER A 27 2.80 -0.58 3.13
C SER A 27 1.49 -0.82 3.89
N THR A 28 1.08 -2.06 4.12
CA THR A 28 -0.14 -2.37 4.90
C THR A 28 0.23 -2.99 6.23
N MET A 29 -0.07 -2.30 7.34
CA MET A 29 0.17 -2.79 8.70
C MET A 29 -1.13 -3.23 9.38
N LYS A 30 -1.09 -4.40 10.02
CA LYS A 30 -2.18 -4.92 10.84
C LYS A 30 -2.20 -4.25 12.20
N LYS A 31 -3.40 -4.12 12.77
CA LYS A 31 -3.60 -3.71 14.16
C LYS A 31 -3.29 -4.85 15.14
N THR A 32 -3.55 -6.09 14.73
CA THR A 32 -3.38 -7.31 15.54
C THR A 32 -2.56 -8.36 14.80
N GLY A 33 -1.79 -9.17 15.52
CA GLY A 33 -0.82 -10.11 14.98
C GLY A 33 -1.38 -11.47 14.54
N ALA A 34 -0.62 -12.53 14.87
CA ALA A 34 -0.91 -13.91 14.48
C ALA A 34 -2.37 -14.33 14.75
N GLY A 35 -2.93 -15.14 13.85
CA GLY A 35 -4.33 -15.61 13.93
C GLY A 35 -5.36 -14.69 13.25
N THR A 36 -4.94 -13.54 12.72
CA THR A 36 -5.80 -12.67 11.90
C THR A 36 -5.36 -12.70 10.43
N PRO A 37 -6.27 -12.41 9.47
CA PRO A 37 -5.99 -12.52 8.04
C PRO A 37 -4.69 -11.85 7.62
N SER A 38 -4.02 -12.40 6.61
CA SER A 38 -2.79 -11.82 6.09
C SER A 38 -3.06 -10.48 5.40
N PRO A 39 -2.18 -9.48 5.58
CA PRO A 39 -2.26 -8.20 4.90
C PRO A 39 -1.80 -8.34 3.43
N ALA A 40 -2.27 -7.46 2.58
CA ALA A 40 -1.76 -7.23 1.24
C ALA A 40 -1.57 -5.73 1.01
N ALA A 41 -0.61 -5.36 0.16
CA ALA A 41 -0.34 -3.99 -0.27
C ALA A 41 -0.20 -3.95 -1.79
N TYR A 42 -0.61 -2.86 -2.43
CA TYR A 42 -0.37 -2.66 -3.86
C TYR A 42 -0.04 -1.22 -4.19
N LEU A 43 0.71 -1.06 -5.29
CA LEU A 43 1.00 0.21 -5.92
C LEU A 43 0.89 0.06 -7.43
N GLN A 44 0.14 0.96 -8.06
CA GLN A 44 -0.01 1.04 -9.51
C GLN A 44 0.28 2.47 -9.95
N VAL A 45 1.35 2.63 -10.72
CA VAL A 45 1.69 3.90 -11.35
C VAL A 45 0.85 4.07 -12.61
N GLN A 46 0.38 5.29 -12.89
CA GLN A 46 -0.37 5.59 -14.10
C GLN A 46 0.34 5.08 -15.37
N GLY A 47 -0.36 4.27 -16.15
CA GLY A 47 0.17 3.66 -17.38
C GLY A 47 1.15 2.50 -17.15
N ALA A 48 1.23 1.95 -15.93
CA ALA A 48 1.99 0.75 -15.61
C ALA A 48 1.09 -0.34 -15.00
N SER A 49 1.57 -1.57 -15.02
CA SER A 49 0.92 -2.69 -14.34
C SER A 49 0.94 -2.50 -12.82
N ARG A 50 -0.13 -2.93 -12.15
CA ARG A 50 -0.21 -2.97 -10.69
C ARG A 50 0.86 -3.92 -10.15
N LYS A 51 1.62 -3.45 -9.16
CA LYS A 51 2.47 -4.30 -8.31
C LYS A 51 1.72 -4.59 -7.02
N THR A 52 1.71 -5.85 -6.61
CA THR A 52 1.04 -6.30 -5.40
C THR A 52 2.01 -7.13 -4.58
N ASP A 53 2.08 -6.87 -3.29
CA ASP A 53 2.67 -7.78 -2.32
C ASP A 53 1.56 -8.41 -1.49
N SER A 54 1.39 -9.71 -1.66
CA SER A 54 0.38 -10.53 -1.02
C SER A 54 0.99 -11.89 -0.71
N GLY A 55 0.86 -12.33 0.54
CA GLY A 55 1.47 -13.55 1.04
C GLY A 55 1.14 -13.78 2.50
N SER A 56 1.70 -14.83 3.10
CA SER A 56 1.46 -15.17 4.50
C SER A 56 2.29 -14.28 5.43
N PHE A 57 1.82 -13.05 5.67
CA PHE A 57 2.46 -12.13 6.61
C PHE A 57 1.74 -12.03 7.95
N SER A 58 2.52 -11.97 9.03
CA SER A 58 2.00 -11.91 10.40
C SER A 58 1.48 -10.53 10.78
N PHE A 59 2.16 -9.47 10.33
CA PHE A 59 1.90 -8.08 10.73
C PHE A 59 1.87 -7.07 9.59
N TYR A 60 2.59 -7.31 8.49
CA TYR A 60 2.85 -6.28 7.50
C TYR A 60 3.09 -6.84 6.10
N ALA A 61 2.54 -6.19 5.07
CA ALA A 61 2.82 -6.45 3.65
C ALA A 61 3.44 -5.21 2.98
N GLY A 62 4.45 -5.42 2.13
CA GLY A 62 5.24 -4.39 1.46
C GLY A 62 6.70 -4.30 1.96
N PRO A 63 7.44 -3.22 1.63
CA PRO A 63 6.96 -2.08 0.87
C PRO A 63 6.90 -2.41 -0.62
N VAL A 64 5.75 -2.16 -1.25
CA VAL A 64 5.64 -2.19 -2.70
C VAL A 64 6.13 -0.86 -3.24
N SER A 65 7.28 -0.88 -3.92
CA SER A 65 7.93 0.34 -4.41
C SER A 65 7.91 0.48 -5.93
N ALA A 66 7.66 1.70 -6.41
CA ALA A 66 7.76 2.04 -7.82
C ALA A 66 8.20 3.51 -8.03
N PRO A 67 9.00 3.79 -9.06
CA PRO A 67 9.22 5.16 -9.52
C PRO A 67 7.91 5.76 -10.02
N ALA A 68 7.56 6.94 -9.53
CA ALA A 68 6.30 7.62 -9.86
C ALA A 68 6.48 9.10 -10.22
N ALA A 69 7.72 9.51 -10.54
CA ALA A 69 8.02 10.89 -10.89
C ALA A 69 7.15 11.38 -12.05
N GLY A 70 6.43 12.49 -11.83
CA GLY A 70 5.55 13.11 -12.82
C GLY A 70 4.32 12.27 -13.19
N LYS A 71 3.97 11.25 -12.40
CA LYS A 71 2.82 10.37 -12.64
C LYS A 71 1.96 10.25 -11.38
N CYS A 72 0.66 10.08 -11.58
CA CYS A 72 -0.25 9.73 -10.49
C CYS A 72 -0.12 8.24 -10.14
N VAL A 73 -0.58 7.88 -8.96
CA VAL A 73 -0.59 6.49 -8.48
C VAL A 73 -1.97 6.10 -7.97
N GLN A 74 -2.27 4.81 -8.08
CA GLN A 74 -3.29 4.15 -7.28
C GLN A 74 -2.58 3.26 -6.28
N TRP A 75 -3.03 3.30 -5.03
CA TRP A 75 -2.40 2.59 -3.94
C TRP A 75 -3.47 2.04 -3.01
N GLY A 76 -3.11 1.01 -2.27
CA GLY A 76 -4.06 0.39 -1.38
C GLY A 76 -3.59 -0.92 -0.80
N GLY A 77 -4.50 -1.58 -0.12
CA GLY A 77 -4.20 -2.78 0.63
C GLY A 77 -5.45 -3.44 1.18
N ALA A 78 -5.29 -4.65 1.72
CA ALA A 78 -6.38 -5.42 2.28
C ALA A 78 -5.93 -6.25 3.48
N ILE A 79 -6.84 -6.49 4.42
CA ILE A 79 -6.71 -7.46 5.51
C ILE A 79 -8.06 -8.17 5.65
N GLY A 80 -8.14 -9.42 5.20
CA GLY A 80 -9.41 -10.16 5.16
C GLY A 80 -10.39 -9.50 4.19
N THR A 81 -11.59 -9.16 4.67
CA THR A 81 -12.62 -8.46 3.88
C THR A 81 -12.49 -6.93 3.91
N ALA A 82 -11.62 -6.40 4.77
CA ALA A 82 -11.35 -4.96 4.81
C ALA A 82 -10.35 -4.60 3.71
N ALA A 83 -10.74 -3.71 2.80
CA ALA A 83 -9.91 -3.26 1.70
C ALA A 83 -10.02 -1.74 1.51
N TYR A 84 -8.95 -1.16 0.99
CA TYR A 84 -8.92 0.21 0.51
C TYR A 84 -8.21 0.24 -0.84
N ASP A 85 -8.86 0.85 -1.82
CA ASP A 85 -8.29 1.16 -3.13
C ASP A 85 -8.45 2.67 -3.35
N SER A 86 -7.34 3.38 -3.48
CA SER A 86 -7.38 4.82 -3.76
C SER A 86 -7.88 5.10 -5.19
N PRO A 87 -8.49 6.29 -5.44
CA PRO A 87 -8.54 6.83 -6.79
C PRO A 87 -7.11 7.08 -7.32
N LEU A 88 -7.00 7.37 -8.61
CA LEU A 88 -5.73 7.81 -9.18
C LEU A 88 -5.38 9.20 -8.64
N ASP A 89 -4.36 9.29 -7.78
CA ASP A 89 -4.03 10.48 -7.01
C ASP A 89 -2.50 10.67 -6.83
N HIS A 90 -2.10 11.61 -5.97
CA HIS A 90 -0.69 11.86 -5.61
C HIS A 90 0.27 11.98 -6.80
N CYS A 91 -0.16 12.75 -7.81
CA CYS A 91 0.62 13.04 -9.01
C CYS A 91 1.84 13.90 -8.67
N GLY A 92 3.04 13.47 -9.07
CA GLY A 92 4.29 14.20 -8.79
C GLY A 92 5.40 13.29 -8.30
#